data_AF-A0A4V6DXG8-F1
#
_entry.id   AF-A0A4V6DXG8-F1
#
_cell.length_a   1.000
_cell.length_b   1.000
_cell.length_c   1.000
_cell.angle_alpha   90.00
_cell.angle_beta   90.00
_cell.angle_gamma   90.00
#
_symmetry.space_group_name_H-M   'P 1'
#
loop_
_entity.id
_entity.type
_entity.pdbx_description
1 polymer ?
#
loop_
_entity_poly.entity_id
_entity_poly.type
_entity_poly.pdbx_seq_one_letter_code
_entity_poly.pdbx_strand_id
1 'polypeptide(L)'
;MDELVVSTEVYADPEDVYAFLLDFPQYANYSEYLREVETVTGDGGPGTRYALTFAWWKISYTARSEVTGVEPPERIDWEITKDIDAGGCWRVTPTSTDGGGAVAEETDDAPCEVALEVEFDPGSASPDALDLPRLVSFDWVLKKAIPLIRSEAERVVERAVRDLEGSRRDVDLDVYVDSDRI
;
A
#
# COMPACT_ATOMS: atom_id res chain seq x y z
N MET A 1 1.45 1.09 -19.07
CA MET A 1 1.10 1.22 -17.65
C MET A 1 0.98 -0.19 -17.15
N ASP A 2 1.52 -0.40 -15.97
CA ASP A 2 1.55 -1.69 -15.29
C ASP A 2 0.65 -1.55 -14.05
N GLU A 3 -0.03 -2.64 -13.70
CA GLU A 3 -0.96 -2.69 -12.57
C GLU A 3 -0.49 -3.74 -11.55
N LEU A 4 -0.58 -3.40 -10.27
CA LEU A 4 -0.36 -4.27 -9.14
C LEU A 4 -1.53 -4.13 -8.17
N VAL A 5 -2.23 -5.22 -7.91
CA VAL A 5 -3.25 -5.28 -6.86
C VAL A 5 -2.81 -6.31 -5.83
N VAL A 6 -2.81 -5.89 -4.56
CA VAL A 6 -2.61 -6.79 -3.42
C VAL A 6 -3.83 -6.68 -2.53
N SER A 7 -4.55 -7.78 -2.35
CA SER A 7 -5.72 -7.81 -1.47
C SER A 7 -5.64 -8.90 -0.41
N THR A 8 -6.40 -8.70 0.67
CA THR A 8 -6.55 -9.68 1.76
C THR A 8 -7.86 -9.46 2.50
N GLU A 9 -8.36 -10.50 3.17
CA GLU A 9 -9.46 -10.38 4.11
C GLU A 9 -8.94 -9.96 5.49
N VAL A 10 -9.66 -9.07 6.18
CA VAL A 10 -9.38 -8.58 7.53
C VAL A 10 -10.64 -8.74 8.38
N TYR A 11 -10.50 -9.33 9.56
CA TYR A 11 -11.59 -9.51 10.53
C TYR A 11 -11.58 -8.37 11.54
N ALA A 12 -11.99 -7.18 11.09
CA ALA A 12 -12.14 -5.98 11.90
C ALA A 12 -13.21 -5.06 11.27
N ASP A 13 -13.79 -4.18 12.08
CA ASP A 13 -14.72 -3.15 11.61
C ASP A 13 -14.11 -2.31 10.47
N PRO A 14 -14.80 -2.10 9.33
CA PRO A 14 -14.29 -1.32 8.20
C PRO A 14 -13.85 0.11 8.57
N GLU A 15 -14.48 0.72 9.57
CA GLU A 15 -14.08 2.05 10.06
C GLU A 15 -12.73 2.02 10.79
N ASP A 16 -12.45 0.98 11.58
CA ASP A 16 -11.17 0.82 12.28
C ASP A 16 -10.04 0.50 11.29
N VAL A 17 -10.34 -0.34 10.30
CA VAL A 17 -9.44 -0.61 9.17
C VAL A 17 -9.14 0.68 8.41
N TYR A 18 -10.17 1.44 8.04
CA TYR A 18 -10.00 2.72 7.34
C TYR A 18 -9.16 3.72 8.16
N ALA A 19 -9.44 3.86 9.45
CA ALA A 19 -8.71 4.77 10.33
C ALA A 19 -7.23 4.36 10.47
N PHE A 20 -6.96 3.06 10.58
CA PHE A 20 -5.60 2.53 10.52
C PHE A 20 -4.94 2.86 9.18
N LEU A 21 -5.67 2.72 8.07
CA LEU A 21 -5.11 2.97 6.75
C LEU A 21 -4.76 4.45 6.51
N LEU A 22 -5.52 5.34 7.15
CA LEU A 22 -5.30 6.78 7.12
C LEU A 22 -4.04 7.20 7.89
N ASP A 23 -3.65 6.44 8.94
CA ASP A 23 -2.42 6.67 9.72
C ASP A 23 -1.17 6.08 9.04
N PHE A 24 -1.02 6.45 7.77
CA PHE A 24 0.03 6.01 6.84
C PHE A 24 1.47 6.10 7.40
N PRO A 25 1.86 7.09 8.24
CA PRO A 25 3.19 7.12 8.84
C PRO A 25 3.56 5.90 9.67
N GLN A 26 2.58 5.21 10.26
CA GLN A 26 2.86 4.01 11.06
C GLN A 26 3.37 2.83 10.21
N TYR A 27 3.22 2.89 8.88
CA TYR A 27 3.55 1.78 7.99
C TYR A 27 5.05 1.48 7.88
N ALA A 28 5.90 2.49 8.13
CA ALA A 28 7.35 2.29 8.19
C ALA A 28 7.75 1.23 9.24
N ASN A 29 6.95 1.04 10.29
CA ASN A 29 7.22 0.03 11.33
C ASN A 29 7.08 -1.40 10.82
N TYR A 30 6.40 -1.59 9.69
CA TYR A 30 6.03 -2.90 9.19
C TYR A 30 6.91 -3.38 8.04
N SER A 31 7.80 -2.51 7.55
CA SER A 31 8.54 -2.76 6.34
C SER A 31 10.04 -3.01 6.54
N GLU A 32 10.63 -3.96 5.81
CA GLU A 32 12.08 -4.13 5.72
C GLU A 32 12.72 -3.02 4.87
N TYR A 33 11.99 -2.49 3.88
CA TYR A 33 12.53 -1.57 2.88
C TYR A 33 12.02 -0.13 3.00
N LEU A 34 10.82 0.11 3.53
CA LEU A 34 10.34 1.45 3.87
C LEU A 34 10.90 1.83 5.23
N ARG A 35 11.94 2.66 5.25
CA ARG A 35 12.64 3.06 6.46
C ARG A 35 11.92 4.13 7.25
N GLU A 36 11.27 5.04 6.53
CA GLU A 36 10.68 6.24 7.12
C GLU A 36 9.53 6.72 6.25
N VAL A 37 8.46 7.15 6.90
CA VAL A 37 7.38 7.91 6.29
C VAL A 37 7.27 9.22 7.06
N GLU A 38 7.60 10.32 6.39
CA GLU A 38 7.51 11.66 6.96
C GLU A 38 6.27 12.36 6.41
N THR A 39 5.39 12.85 7.29
CA THR A 39 4.33 13.79 6.90
C THR A 39 4.96 15.16 6.62
N VAL A 40 5.00 15.53 5.34
CA VAL A 40 5.54 16.84 4.92
C VAL A 40 4.54 17.94 5.24
N THR A 41 3.26 17.69 4.99
CA THR A 41 2.14 18.59 5.29
C THR A 41 0.82 17.83 5.29
N GLY A 42 -0.18 18.32 6.02
CA GLY A 42 -1.53 17.75 6.06
C GLY A 42 -1.81 16.91 7.29
N ASP A 43 -3.00 16.32 7.32
CA ASP A 43 -3.59 15.61 8.45
C ASP A 43 -4.07 14.19 8.11
N GLY A 44 -3.77 13.71 6.90
CA GLY A 44 -4.23 12.43 6.36
C GLY A 44 -5.26 12.58 5.25
N GLY A 45 -5.97 13.71 5.19
CA GLY A 45 -6.97 13.97 4.15
C GLY A 45 -6.39 14.46 2.81
N PRO A 46 -7.25 14.82 1.84
CA PRO A 46 -6.83 15.31 0.53
C PRO A 46 -5.89 16.52 0.63
N GLY A 47 -4.82 16.50 -0.17
CA GLY A 47 -3.72 17.47 -0.14
C GLY A 47 -2.64 17.17 0.91
N THR A 48 -2.81 16.12 1.73
CA THR A 48 -1.74 15.63 2.60
C THR A 48 -0.60 15.05 1.78
N ARG A 49 0.63 15.42 2.12
CA ARG A 49 1.84 14.97 1.42
C ARG A 49 2.75 14.19 2.33
N TYR A 50 3.23 13.07 1.81
CA TYR A 50 4.18 12.21 2.50
C TYR A 50 5.48 12.09 1.71
N ALA A 51 6.59 11.92 2.44
CA ALA A 51 7.86 11.48 1.90
C ALA A 51 8.13 10.07 2.42
N LEU A 52 8.14 9.09 1.52
CA LEU A 52 8.38 7.69 1.82
C LEU A 52 9.82 7.35 1.44
N THR A 53 10.69 7.17 2.42
CA THR A 53 12.07 6.78 2.19
C THR A 53 12.21 5.27 2.18
N PHE A 54 12.35 4.72 0.98
CA PHE A 54 12.71 3.34 0.75
C PHE A 54 14.23 3.20 0.70
N ALA A 55 14.76 2.18 1.35
CA ALA A 55 16.17 1.86 1.25
C ALA A 55 16.42 0.37 1.41
N TRP A 56 16.94 -0.22 0.34
CA TRP A 56 17.35 -1.62 0.26
C TRP A 56 18.74 -1.68 -0.36
N TRP A 57 19.57 -2.64 0.10
CA TRP A 57 20.98 -2.68 -0.32
C TRP A 57 21.66 -1.30 -0.14
N LYS A 58 22.46 -0.85 -1.12
CA LYS A 58 23.13 0.45 -1.26
C LYS A 58 22.26 1.49 -1.99
N ILE A 59 20.97 1.25 -2.19
CA ILE A 59 20.07 2.17 -2.89
C ILE A 59 19.11 2.78 -1.86
N SER A 60 18.89 4.08 -1.98
CA SER A 60 17.88 4.82 -1.22
C SER A 60 17.07 5.65 -2.21
N TYR A 61 15.77 5.69 -2.02
CA TYR A 61 14.83 6.46 -2.82
C TYR A 61 13.77 7.07 -1.92
N THR A 62 13.49 8.35 -2.10
CA THR A 62 12.38 9.01 -1.38
C THR A 62 11.28 9.33 -2.37
N ALA A 63 10.22 8.52 -2.34
CA ALA A 63 9.01 8.81 -3.08
C ALA A 63 8.25 9.95 -2.39
N ARG A 64 7.63 10.85 -3.16
CA ARG A 64 6.78 11.91 -2.62
C ARG A 64 5.36 11.65 -3.06
N SER A 65 4.46 11.33 -2.13
CA SER A 65 3.06 11.10 -2.43
C SER A 65 2.18 12.25 -1.96
N GLU A 66 1.02 12.38 -2.58
CA GLU A 66 -0.07 13.24 -2.16
C GLU A 66 -1.36 12.41 -2.09
N VAL A 67 -2.14 12.59 -1.02
CA VAL A 67 -3.51 12.05 -0.93
C VAL A 67 -4.40 12.92 -1.80
N THR A 68 -5.07 12.35 -2.79
CA THR A 68 -5.89 13.10 -3.75
C THR A 68 -7.38 13.03 -3.43
N GLY A 69 -7.82 12.00 -2.71
CA GLY A 69 -9.22 11.76 -2.39
C GLY A 69 -9.38 10.83 -1.20
N VAL A 70 -10.48 11.00 -0.47
CA VAL A 70 -10.88 10.12 0.63
C VAL A 70 -12.39 9.93 0.61
N GLU A 71 -12.84 8.69 0.74
CA GLU A 71 -14.25 8.33 0.84
C GLU A 71 -14.39 7.32 1.99
N PRO A 72 -14.54 7.77 3.25
CA PRO A 72 -14.64 6.87 4.39
C PRO A 72 -15.90 5.98 4.35
N PRO A 73 -15.81 4.70 4.74
CA PRO A 73 -14.60 3.93 5.06
C PRO A 73 -13.98 3.23 3.83
N GLU A 74 -14.47 3.50 2.62
CA GLU A 74 -14.29 2.65 1.44
C GLU A 74 -12.99 2.92 0.66
N ARG A 75 -12.46 4.15 0.67
CA ARG A 75 -11.38 4.53 -0.27
C ARG A 75 -10.45 5.63 0.22
N ILE A 76 -9.16 5.50 -0.10
CA ILE A 76 -8.14 6.54 0.02
C ILE A 76 -7.31 6.57 -1.27
N ASP A 77 -7.44 7.63 -2.06
CA ASP A 77 -6.72 7.84 -3.31
C ASP A 77 -5.41 8.60 -3.08
N TRP A 78 -4.38 8.21 -3.82
CA TRP A 78 -3.07 8.83 -3.74
C TRP A 78 -2.32 8.83 -5.07
N GLU A 79 -1.38 9.74 -5.22
CA GLU A 79 -0.47 9.81 -6.37
C GLU A 79 0.96 10.12 -5.94
N ILE A 80 1.94 9.62 -6.69
CA ILE A 80 3.34 10.03 -6.61
C ILE A 80 3.50 11.33 -7.40
N THR A 81 3.99 12.36 -6.72
CA THR A 81 4.12 13.73 -7.24
C THR A 81 5.50 14.01 -7.86
N LYS A 82 6.41 13.03 -7.83
CA LYS A 82 7.78 13.22 -8.30
C LYS A 82 8.38 11.94 -8.85
N ASP A 83 9.22 12.12 -9.87
CA ASP A 83 10.19 11.13 -10.34
C ASP A 83 9.63 9.88 -11.00
N ILE A 84 8.34 9.56 -10.86
CA ILE A 84 7.62 8.51 -11.58
C ILE A 84 6.13 8.83 -11.57
N ASP A 85 5.45 8.59 -12.68
CA ASP A 85 4.00 8.60 -12.77
C ASP A 85 3.49 7.30 -12.16
N ALA A 86 3.01 7.39 -10.93
CA ALA A 86 2.41 6.28 -10.20
C ALA A 86 1.30 6.81 -9.31
N GLY A 87 0.26 6.03 -9.11
CA GLY A 87 -0.85 6.35 -8.23
C GLY A 87 -1.64 5.11 -7.90
N GLY A 88 -2.72 5.30 -7.17
CA GLY A 88 -3.53 4.18 -6.76
C GLY A 88 -4.52 4.53 -5.69
N CYS A 89 -5.09 3.50 -5.07
CA CYS A 89 -5.94 3.66 -3.92
C CYS A 89 -5.80 2.50 -2.94
N TRP A 90 -6.07 2.81 -1.68
CA TRP A 90 -6.53 1.81 -0.74
C TRP A 90 -8.03 1.67 -0.88
N ARG A 91 -8.53 0.44 -0.91
CA ARG A 91 -9.95 0.10 -0.90
C ARG A 91 -10.28 -0.78 0.29
N VAL A 92 -11.39 -0.49 0.96
CA VAL A 92 -11.99 -1.35 1.98
C VAL A 92 -13.38 -1.73 1.49
N THR A 93 -13.60 -3.03 1.29
CA THR A 93 -14.87 -3.58 0.82
C THR A 93 -15.49 -4.42 1.94
N PRO A 94 -16.60 -3.99 2.56
CA PRO A 94 -17.32 -4.83 3.50
C PRO A 94 -17.81 -6.11 2.82
N THR A 95 -17.62 -7.28 3.44
CA THR A 95 -18.19 -8.51 2.90
C THR A 95 -19.68 -8.52 3.16
N SER A 96 -20.49 -8.30 2.12
CA SER A 96 -21.94 -8.47 2.21
C SER A 96 -22.25 -9.90 2.63
N THR A 97 -22.81 -10.08 3.83
CA THR A 97 -23.45 -11.35 4.20
C THR A 97 -24.78 -11.46 3.44
N ASP A 98 -24.71 -11.73 2.14
CA ASP A 98 -25.89 -12.02 1.34
C ASP A 98 -26.35 -13.46 1.63
N GLY A 99 -27.21 -13.65 2.65
CA GLY A 99 -27.84 -14.97 2.85
C GLY A 99 -28.51 -15.25 4.18
N GLY A 100 -29.67 -14.64 4.44
CA GLY A 100 -30.80 -15.32 5.08
C GLY A 100 -30.66 -15.85 6.53
N GLY A 101 -31.19 -15.06 7.47
CA GLY A 101 -32.01 -15.60 8.56
C GLY A 101 -31.28 -16.15 9.79
N ALA A 102 -30.81 -15.26 10.64
CA ALA A 102 -31.02 -15.28 12.08
C ALA A 102 -30.50 -13.94 12.61
N VAL A 103 -31.13 -13.41 13.66
CA VAL A 103 -30.55 -12.33 14.46
C VAL A 103 -29.17 -12.78 14.93
N ALA A 104 -28.12 -12.31 14.26
CA ALA A 104 -26.76 -12.50 14.70
C ALA A 104 -26.60 -11.69 15.99
N GLU A 105 -26.18 -12.36 17.04
CA GLU A 105 -25.83 -11.71 18.30
C GLU A 105 -24.71 -10.69 18.00
N GLU A 106 -24.82 -9.49 18.58
CA GLU A 106 -23.85 -8.41 18.47
C GLU A 106 -22.50 -8.85 19.07
N THR A 107 -21.62 -9.51 18.30
CA THR A 107 -20.15 -9.56 18.45
C THR A 107 -19.53 -10.66 17.58
N ASP A 108 -19.40 -10.41 16.27
CA ASP A 108 -18.37 -11.08 15.46
C ASP A 108 -18.00 -10.10 14.34
N ASP A 109 -16.76 -9.60 14.35
CA ASP A 109 -16.21 -8.69 13.35
C ASP A 109 -16.36 -9.33 11.95
N ALA A 110 -17.36 -8.89 11.19
CA ALA A 110 -17.59 -9.41 9.86
C ALA A 110 -16.35 -9.09 8.99
N PRO A 111 -15.84 -10.06 8.20
CA PRO A 111 -14.64 -9.82 7.43
C PRO A 111 -14.87 -8.70 6.41
N CYS A 112 -13.88 -7.84 6.21
CA CYS A 112 -13.82 -6.91 5.10
C CYS A 112 -12.57 -7.20 4.26
N GLU A 113 -12.68 -7.04 2.95
CA GLU A 113 -11.53 -7.12 2.06
C GLU A 113 -10.82 -5.76 2.04
N VAL A 114 -9.49 -5.78 2.17
CA VAL A 114 -8.63 -4.63 1.99
C VAL A 114 -7.77 -4.85 0.77
N ALA A 115 -7.75 -3.89 -0.15
CA ALA A 115 -6.93 -3.92 -1.34
C ALA A 115 -6.05 -2.67 -1.48
N LEU A 116 -4.78 -2.87 -1.83
CA LEU A 116 -3.89 -1.85 -2.36
C LEU A 116 -3.85 -2.00 -3.87
N GLU A 117 -4.48 -1.06 -4.58
CA GLU A 117 -4.47 -0.95 -6.04
C GLU A 117 -3.38 0.06 -6.43
N VAL A 118 -2.44 -0.34 -7.29
CA VAL A 118 -1.33 0.50 -7.76
C VAL A 118 -1.26 0.48 -9.28
N GLU A 119 -1.30 1.66 -9.88
CA GLU A 119 -1.05 1.88 -11.29
C GLU A 119 0.25 2.67 -11.44
N PHE A 120 1.16 2.22 -12.33
CA PHE A 120 2.41 2.93 -12.57
C PHE A 120 2.87 2.87 -14.02
N ASP A 121 3.51 3.94 -14.50
CA ASP A 121 4.23 3.94 -15.77
C ASP A 121 5.74 3.82 -15.52
N PRO A 122 6.34 2.62 -15.69
CA PRO A 122 7.77 2.45 -15.50
C PRO A 122 8.63 3.25 -16.50
N GLY A 123 8.07 3.68 -17.63
CA GLY A 123 8.75 4.50 -18.64
C GLY A 123 8.80 5.99 -18.29
N SER A 124 7.93 6.45 -17.41
CA SER A 124 7.92 7.85 -16.92
C SER A 124 9.06 8.15 -15.93
N ALA A 125 9.67 7.10 -15.38
CA ALA A 125 10.54 7.24 -14.24
C ALA A 125 11.85 7.97 -14.59
N SER A 126 12.16 9.00 -13.81
CA SER A 126 13.32 9.85 -14.01
C SER A 126 14.61 9.11 -13.60
N PRO A 127 15.64 9.07 -14.47
CA PRO A 127 16.92 8.47 -14.12
C PRO A 127 17.66 9.23 -13.01
N ASP A 128 17.32 10.50 -12.78
CA ASP A 128 17.90 11.34 -11.72
C ASP A 128 17.22 11.14 -10.35
N ALA A 129 16.18 10.30 -10.28
CA ALA A 129 15.42 10.02 -9.06
C ALA A 129 16.19 9.19 -8.03
N LEU A 130 17.15 8.40 -8.50
CA LEU A 130 17.87 7.42 -7.71
C LEU A 130 19.36 7.80 -7.61
N ASP A 131 19.90 7.81 -6.40
CA ASP A 131 21.35 7.91 -6.18
C ASP A 131 22.03 6.57 -6.54
N LEU A 132 22.27 6.36 -7.84
CA LEU A 132 22.83 5.11 -8.36
C LEU A 132 24.36 5.15 -8.44
N PRO A 133 25.04 4.05 -8.04
CA PRO A 133 26.45 3.85 -8.36
C PRO A 133 26.66 3.87 -9.87
N ARG A 134 27.78 4.46 -10.33
CA ARG A 134 28.12 4.68 -11.76
C ARG A 134 28.08 3.45 -12.70
N LEU A 135 28.01 2.24 -12.16
CA LEU A 135 28.02 0.97 -12.93
C LEU A 135 26.63 0.29 -12.98
N VAL A 136 25.61 0.90 -12.39
CA VAL A 136 24.26 0.35 -12.31
C VAL A 136 23.34 1.15 -13.23
N SER A 137 22.64 0.48 -14.15
CA SER A 137 21.64 1.13 -15.00
C SER A 137 20.28 1.17 -14.33
N PHE A 138 19.51 2.21 -14.64
CA PHE A 138 18.15 2.40 -14.15
C PHE A 138 17.22 1.21 -14.48
N ASP A 139 17.28 0.68 -15.71
CA ASP A 139 16.50 -0.49 -16.13
C ASP A 139 16.77 -1.75 -15.29
N TRP A 140 18.03 -1.97 -14.88
CA TRP A 140 18.38 -3.09 -14.03
C TRP A 140 17.80 -2.93 -12.61
N VAL A 141 17.74 -1.69 -12.12
CA VAL A 141 17.14 -1.39 -10.81
C VAL A 141 15.66 -1.64 -10.84
N LEU A 142 14.95 -1.17 -11.88
CA LEU A 142 13.51 -1.40 -12.01
C LEU A 142 13.19 -2.91 -12.03
N LYS A 143 13.98 -3.70 -12.78
CA LYS A 143 13.85 -5.17 -12.80
C LYS A 143 14.07 -5.83 -11.44
N LYS A 144 14.84 -5.21 -10.55
CA LYS A 144 15.12 -5.71 -9.20
C LYS A 144 14.17 -5.17 -8.14
N ALA A 145 13.63 -3.98 -8.33
CA ALA A 145 12.72 -3.33 -7.41
C ALA A 145 11.34 -4.00 -7.41
N ILE A 146 10.79 -4.34 -8.57
CA ILE A 146 9.43 -4.91 -8.68
C ILE A 146 9.24 -6.16 -7.78
N PRO A 147 10.13 -7.18 -7.80
CA PRO A 147 9.99 -8.34 -6.90
C PRO A 147 10.11 -7.99 -5.41
N LEU A 148 10.90 -6.98 -5.06
CA LEU A 148 11.08 -6.53 -3.68
C LEU A 148 9.85 -5.75 -3.19
N ILE A 149 9.30 -4.88 -4.03
CA ILE A 149 8.06 -4.13 -3.76
C ILE A 149 6.91 -5.11 -3.49
N ARG A 150 6.80 -6.19 -4.28
CA ARG A 150 5.80 -7.24 -4.06
C ARG A 150 5.95 -7.90 -2.69
N SER A 151 7.14 -8.42 -2.37
CA SER A 151 7.41 -9.04 -1.07
C SER A 151 7.15 -8.08 0.10
N GLU A 152 7.30 -6.79 -0.13
CA GLU A 152 7.17 -5.79 0.90
C GLU A 152 5.73 -5.36 1.14
N ALA A 153 4.96 -5.19 0.06
CA ALA A 153 3.52 -5.00 0.12
C ALA A 153 2.86 -6.15 0.90
N GLU A 154 3.26 -7.39 0.61
CA GLU A 154 2.77 -8.58 1.32
C GLU A 154 3.03 -8.49 2.83
N ARG A 155 4.25 -8.12 3.25
CA ARG A 155 4.64 -8.03 4.67
C ARG A 155 3.99 -6.87 5.42
N VAL A 156 3.85 -5.72 4.77
CA VAL A 156 3.19 -4.55 5.35
C VAL A 156 1.73 -4.88 5.64
N VAL A 157 1.06 -5.51 4.68
CA VAL A 157 -0.33 -5.97 4.84
C VAL A 157 -0.43 -7.02 5.94
N GLU A 158 0.40 -8.08 5.93
CA GLU A 158 0.37 -9.13 6.96
C GLU A 158 0.51 -8.56 8.39
N ARG A 159 1.42 -7.59 8.59
CA ARG A 159 1.61 -6.94 9.88
C ARG A 159 0.49 -5.98 10.25
N ALA A 160 -0.03 -5.21 9.29
CA ALA A 160 -1.20 -4.36 9.51
C ALA A 160 -2.40 -5.18 9.97
N VAL A 161 -2.69 -6.30 9.30
CA VAL A 161 -3.77 -7.23 9.67
C VAL A 161 -3.57 -7.77 11.08
N ARG A 162 -2.34 -8.16 11.43
CA ARG A 162 -2.05 -8.66 12.77
C ARG A 162 -2.30 -7.62 13.87
N ASP A 163 -1.98 -6.35 13.61
CA ASP A 163 -2.22 -5.27 14.57
C ASP A 163 -3.72 -4.91 14.65
N LEU A 164 -4.44 -4.97 13.52
CA LEU A 164 -5.88 -4.75 13.43
C LEU A 164 -6.71 -5.85 14.13
N GLU A 165 -6.39 -7.13 13.91
CA GLU A 165 -7.16 -8.26 14.43
C GLU A 165 -6.75 -8.68 15.85
N GLY A 166 -5.60 -8.19 16.34
CA GLY A 166 -5.04 -8.60 17.64
C GLY A 166 -4.65 -10.08 17.73
N SER A 167 -4.75 -10.85 16.64
CA SER A 167 -4.52 -12.29 16.58
C SER A 167 -3.41 -12.65 15.59
N ARG A 168 -2.80 -13.83 15.75
CA ARG A 168 -1.81 -14.36 14.80
C ARG A 168 -2.47 -15.47 13.98
N ARG A 169 -2.86 -15.15 12.76
CA ARG A 169 -3.23 -16.12 11.73
C ARG A 169 -2.33 -15.96 10.52
N ASP A 170 -2.22 -17.01 9.72
CA ASP A 170 -1.64 -16.91 8.38
C ASP A 170 -2.59 -16.06 7.53
N VAL A 171 -2.06 -15.00 6.92
CA VAL A 171 -2.81 -14.08 6.07
C VAL A 171 -2.66 -14.56 4.63
N ASP A 172 -3.76 -14.94 4.00
CA ASP A 172 -3.80 -15.22 2.57
C ASP A 172 -3.80 -13.90 1.80
N LEU A 173 -2.86 -13.77 0.87
CA LEU A 173 -2.66 -12.56 0.06
C LEU A 173 -2.90 -12.90 -1.41
N ASP A 174 -3.88 -12.25 -2.00
CA ASP A 174 -4.14 -12.31 -3.43
C ASP A 174 -3.33 -11.21 -4.13
N VAL A 175 -2.41 -11.62 -5.00
CA VAL A 175 -1.54 -10.70 -5.73
C VAL A 175 -1.80 -10.84 -7.23
N TYR A 176 -2.37 -9.80 -7.81
CA TYR A 176 -2.54 -9.66 -9.25
C TYR A 176 -1.51 -8.68 -9.80
N VAL A 177 -0.86 -9.05 -10.90
CA VAL A 177 0.06 -8.17 -11.60
C VAL A 177 -0.22 -8.25 -13.09
N ASP A 178 -0.53 -7.12 -13.70
CA ASP A 178 -0.59 -6.97 -15.15
C ASP A 178 0.59 -6.12 -15.61
N SER A 179 1.63 -6.78 -16.12
CA SER A 179 2.82 -6.11 -16.63
C SER A 179 3.47 -6.96 -17.71
N ASP A 180 3.70 -6.35 -18.87
CA ASP A 180 4.46 -6.96 -19.98
C ASP A 180 5.95 -7.22 -19.63
N ARG A 181 6.40 -6.78 -18.44
CA ARG A 181 7.80 -6.82 -18.01
C ARG A 181 8.12 -7.96 -17.02
N ILE A 182 7.13 -8.78 -16.66
CA ILE A 182 7.25 -9.86 -15.65
C ILE A 182 7.06 -11.23 -16.31
#